data_AF-A0A5E4WA31-F1
#
_entry.id   AF-A0A5E4WA31-F1
#
_cell.length_a   1.000
_cell.length_b   1.000
_cell.length_c   1.000
_cell.angle_alpha   90.00
_cell.angle_beta   90.00
_cell.angle_gamma   90.00
#
_symmetry.space_group_name_H-M   'P 1'
#
loop_
_entity.id
_entity.type
_entity.pdbx_description
1 polymer ?
#
loop_
_entity_poly.entity_id
_entity_poly.type
_entity_poly.pdbx_seq_one_letter_code
_entity_poly.pdbx_strand_id
1 'polypeptide(L)' 'MFKNRKIAMPTPEEEEAINRGIAADPDTYELTEEEIRQMKPFGEQAKRVERPKLANS' A
#
# COMPACT_ATOMS: atom_id res chain seq x y z
N MET A 1 12.74 1.42 13.49
CA MET A 1 14.08 1.43 12.85
C MET A 1 14.20 0.22 11.93
N PHE A 2 14.10 0.41 10.61
CA PHE A 2 14.26 -0.68 9.62
C PHE A 2 15.76 -0.87 9.32
N LYS A 3 16.45 -1.68 10.12
CA LYS A 3 17.81 -2.13 9.82
C LYS A 3 17.76 -3.12 8.64
N ASN A 4 18.32 -2.74 7.50
CA ASN A 4 18.72 -3.60 6.36
C ASN A 4 17.84 -3.64 5.10
N ARG A 5 16.94 -2.67 4.85
CA ARG A 5 16.36 -2.49 3.51
C ARG A 5 16.94 -1.22 2.86
N LYS A 6 17.62 -1.35 1.71
CA LYS A 6 18.00 -0.23 0.84
C LYS A 6 16.74 0.32 0.15
N ILE A 7 15.85 0.94 0.92
CA ILE A 7 14.71 1.67 0.37
C ILE A 7 15.10 3.14 0.43
N ALA A 8 15.12 3.79 -0.73
CA ALA A 8 15.19 5.25 -0.79
C ALA A 8 13.86 5.78 -0.28
N MET A 9 13.90 6.50 0.85
CA MET A 9 12.74 7.24 1.31
C MET A 9 12.61 8.52 0.48
N PRO A 10 11.39 8.95 0.13
CA PRO A 10 11.19 10.24 -0.51
C PRO A 10 11.81 11.38 0.30
N THR A 11 12.34 12.40 -0.38
CA THR A 11 12.61 13.69 0.27
C THR A 11 11.29 14.39 0.61
N PRO A 12 11.29 15.42 1.48
CA PRO A 12 10.09 16.19 1.76
C PRO A 12 9.43 16.78 0.49
N GLU A 13 10.23 17.24 -0.46
CA GLU A 13 9.75 17.79 -1.73
C GLU A 13 9.09 16.71 -2.62
N GLU A 14 9.67 15.51 -2.63
CA GLU A 14 9.11 14.35 -3.33
C GLU A 14 7.81 13.89 -2.65
N GLU A 15 7.76 13.88 -1.33
CA GLU A 15 6.56 13.54 -0.55
C GLU A 15 5.43 14.54 -0.82
N GLU A 16 5.72 15.84 -0.85
CA GLU A 16 4.75 16.86 -1.24
C GLU A 16 4.28 16.70 -2.69
N ALA A 17 5.18 16.37 -3.62
CA ALA A 17 4.82 16.14 -5.02
C ALA A 17 3.90 14.92 -5.18
N ILE A 18 4.18 13.83 -4.45
CA ILE A 18 3.33 12.64 -4.40
C ILE A 18 1.95 12.99 -3.85
N ASN A 19 1.88 13.70 -2.72
CA ASN A 19 0.62 14.09 -2.09
C ASN A 19 -0.22 14.99 -3.00
N ARG A 20 0.40 15.94 -3.71
CA ARG A 20 -0.30 16.76 -4.72
C ARG A 20 -0.84 15.92 -5.87
N GLY A 21 -0.09 14.92 -6.33
CA GLY A 21 -0.52 14.02 -7.40
C GLY A 21 -1.75 13.21 -6.99
N ILE A 22 -1.70 12.60 -5.79
CA ILE A 22 -2.82 11.84 -5.21
C ILE A 22 -4.06 12.74 -5.07
N ALA A 23 -3.91 13.94 -4.51
CA ALA A 23 -5.03 14.87 -4.31
C ALA A 23 -5.62 15.42 -5.63
N ALA A 24 -4.83 15.48 -6.70
CA ALA A 24 -5.28 15.95 -8.01
C ALA A 24 -6.02 14.88 -8.82
N ASP A 25 -5.93 13.61 -8.40
CA ASP A 25 -6.54 12.49 -9.11
C ASP A 25 -8.04 12.38 -8.77
N PRO A 26 -8.96 12.61 -9.74
CA PRO A 26 -10.39 12.58 -9.48
C PRO A 26 -10.93 11.21 -9.04
N ASP A 27 -10.18 10.13 -9.27
CA ASP A 27 -10.57 8.78 -8.86
C ASP A 27 -9.93 8.33 -7.53
N THR A 28 -9.14 9.20 -6.89
CA THR A 28 -8.62 8.93 -5.55
C THR A 28 -9.71 9.05 -4.50
N TYR A 29 -10.02 7.93 -3.86
CA TYR A 29 -10.96 7.85 -2.74
C TYR A 29 -10.23 7.44 -1.46
N GLU A 30 -10.28 8.30 -0.44
CA GLU A 30 -9.77 7.98 0.90
C GLU A 30 -10.85 7.27 1.72
N LEU A 31 -10.57 6.04 2.15
CA LEU A 31 -11.49 5.24 2.95
C LEU A 31 -11.59 5.78 4.38
N THR A 32 -12.82 5.91 4.87
CA THR A 32 -13.08 6.22 6.27
C THR A 32 -12.85 5.01 7.17
N GLU A 33 -12.65 5.25 8.47
CA GLU A 33 -12.50 4.17 9.46
C GLU A 33 -13.73 3.25 9.52
N GLU A 34 -14.93 3.79 9.32
CA GLU A 34 -16.17 3.01 9.30
C GLU A 34 -16.23 2.08 8.09
N GLU A 35 -15.80 2.54 6.92
CA GLU A 35 -15.74 1.72 5.71
C GLU A 35 -14.70 0.61 5.85
N ILE A 36 -13.53 0.92 6.41
CA ILE A 36 -12.50 -0.06 6.73
C ILE A 36 -13.05 -1.15 7.66
N ARG A 37 -13.88 -0.77 8.64
CA ARG A 37 -14.49 -1.72 9.59
C ARG A 37 -15.46 -2.70 8.92
N GLN A 38 -16.11 -2.31 7.82
CA GLN A 38 -17.01 -3.17 7.06
C GLN A 38 -16.28 -4.12 6.11
N MET A 39 -14.99 -3.90 5.84
CA MET A 39 -14.20 -4.76 4.97
C MET A 39 -13.86 -6.10 5.64
N LYS A 40 -13.68 -7.13 4.82
CA LYS A 40 -13.20 -8.43 5.32
C LYS A 40 -11.75 -8.29 5.82
N PRO A 41 -11.41 -8.85 7.00
CA PRO A 41 -10.03 -8.84 7.50
C PRO A 41 -9.06 -9.52 6.53
N PHE A 42 -7.94 -8.86 6.24
CA PHE A 42 -6.94 -9.35 5.30
C PHE A 42 -6.35 -10.73 5.69
N GLY A 43 -6.25 -11.02 7.00
CA GLY A 43 -5.70 -12.29 7.51
C GLY A 43 -6.51 -13.53 7.14
N GLU A 44 -7.79 -13.39 6.80
CA GLU A 44 -8.66 -14.49 6.37
C GLU A 44 -8.40 -14.88 4.90
N GLN A 45 -7.99 -13.92 4.05
CA GLN A 45 -7.67 -14.15 2.64
C GLN A 45 -6.21 -14.59 2.42
N ALA A 46 -5.27 -14.19 3.29
CA ALA A 46 -3.87 -14.59 3.20
C ALA A 46 -3.66 -16.11 3.30
N LYS A 47 -4.57 -16.84 3.97
CA LYS A 47 -4.56 -18.31 4.04
C LYS A 47 -5.03 -18.99 2.75
N ARG A 48 -5.71 -18.26 1.86
CA ARG A 48 -6.32 -18.79 0.63
C ARG A 48 -5.44 -18.62 -0.61
N VAL A 49 -4.33 -17.89 -0.50
CA VAL A 49 -3.37 -17.72 -1.58
C VAL A 49 -2.37 -18.89 -1.56
N GLU A 50 -2.82 -20.07 -1.99
CA GLU A 50 -1.92 -21.15 -2.43
C GLU A 50 -1.28 -20.74 -3.77
N ARG A 51 -0.41 -19.73 -3.79
CA ARG A 51 0.36 -19.40 -5.00
C ARG A 51 1.78 -19.95 -4.84
N PRO A 52 2.20 -20.95 -5.64
CA PRO A 52 3.60 -21.34 -5.67
C PRO A 52 4.41 -20.12 -6.14
N LYS A 53 5.49 -19.81 -5.43
CA LYS A 53 6.44 -18.77 -5.85
C LYS A 53 6.96 -19.19 -7.23
N LEU A 54 6.90 -18.30 -8.21
CA LEU A 54 7.47 -18.53 -9.55
C LEU A 54 8.92 -19.01 -9.38
N ALA A 55 9.20 -20.24 -9.83
CA ALA A 55 10.56 -20.75 -9.91
C ALA A 55 11.24 -20.00 -11.07
N ASN A 56 12.38 -19.38 -10.75
CA ASN A 56 13.16 -18.58 -11.70
C ASN A 56 13.51 -19.40 -12.96
N SER A 57 13.34 -18.80 -14.14
CA SER A 57 13.93 -19.23 -15.42
C SER A 57 15.19 -18.42 -15.70
#